data_AF-A0AAP3CWG3-F1
#
_entry.id   AF-A0AAP3CWG3-F1
#
_cell.length_a   1.000
_cell.length_b   1.000
_cell.length_c   1.000
_cell.angle_alpha   90.00
_cell.angle_beta   90.00
_cell.angle_gamma   90.00
#
_symmetry.space_group_name_H-M   'P 1'
#
loop_
_entity.id
_entity.type
_entity.pdbx_description
1 polymer ?
#
loop_
_entity_poly.entity_id
_entity_poly.type
_entity_poly.pdbx_seq_one_letter_code
_entity_poly.pdbx_strand_id
1 'polypeptide(L)'
;MDFLSAVKHYLKVEHDADDHLLSQYITAAKSYIVNAIGRYTEGHAQFEVVLQMLVAHWYENRGMYESGTTGSSIPFTVEHLLTQLRYTSEGEQDHEEENQRTPAQTDLSKEGVNTG
;
A
#
# COMPACT_ATOMS: atom_id res chain seq x y z
N MET A 1 12.19 -3.46 7.88
CA MET A 1 11.82 -4.74 8.52
C MET A 1 12.18 -5.84 7.54
N ASP A 2 12.72 -6.96 7.99
CA ASP A 2 12.96 -8.10 7.09
C ASP A 2 11.61 -8.62 6.55
N PHE A 3 11.48 -8.80 5.24
CA PHE A 3 10.22 -9.22 4.60
C PHE A 3 9.77 -10.59 5.12
N LEU A 4 10.71 -11.50 5.35
CA LEU A 4 10.42 -12.82 5.89
C LEU A 4 9.87 -12.71 7.32
N SER A 5 10.53 -11.93 8.18
CA SER A 5 10.02 -11.64 9.54
C SER A 5 8.61 -11.02 9.53
N ALA A 6 8.34 -10.07 8.64
CA ALA A 6 7.02 -9.44 8.52
C ALA A 6 5.94 -10.43 8.08
N VAL A 7 6.24 -11.30 7.12
CA VAL A 7 5.33 -12.37 6.66
C VAL A 7 5.11 -13.42 7.75
N LYS A 8 6.17 -13.86 8.45
CA LYS A 8 6.04 -14.80 9.58
C LYS A 8 5.15 -14.23 10.67
N HIS A 9 5.31 -12.95 10.99
CA HIS A 9 4.44 -12.27 11.94
C HIS A 9 2.98 -12.25 11.48
N TYR A 10 2.73 -11.90 10.21
CA TYR A 10 1.38 -11.91 9.62
C TYR A 10 0.72 -13.30 9.68
N LEU A 11 1.48 -14.35 9.38
CA LEU A 11 1.01 -15.75 9.39
C LEU A 11 0.99 -16.38 10.79
N LYS A 12 1.51 -15.69 11.82
CA LYS A 12 1.74 -16.24 13.17
C LYS A 12 2.63 -17.49 13.18
N VAL A 13 3.66 -17.49 12.33
CA VAL A 13 4.66 -18.57 12.24
C VAL A 13 5.84 -18.21 13.15
N GLU A 14 6.02 -18.96 14.23
CA GLU A 14 7.07 -18.73 15.25
C GLU A 14 8.30 -19.62 15.08
N HIS A 15 8.38 -20.38 13.97
CA HIS A 15 9.47 -21.31 13.69
C HIS A 15 10.15 -21.03 12.35
N ASP A 16 11.35 -21.60 12.16
CA ASP A 16 12.18 -21.35 10.97
C ASP A 16 12.07 -22.46 9.91
N ALA A 17 11.36 -23.56 10.21
CA ALA A 17 11.24 -24.72 9.31
C ALA A 17 10.69 -24.37 7.91
N ASP A 18 9.88 -23.32 7.82
CA ASP A 18 9.20 -22.90 6.59
C ASP A 18 9.85 -21.68 5.94
N ASP A 19 10.98 -21.18 6.45
CA ASP A 19 11.62 -19.94 5.99
C ASP A 19 11.96 -19.99 4.49
N HIS A 20 12.44 -21.14 4.01
CA HIS A 20 12.74 -21.33 2.59
C HIS A 20 11.48 -21.23 1.72
N LEU A 21 10.40 -21.89 2.13
CA LEU A 21 9.13 -21.87 1.41
C LEU A 21 8.49 -20.48 1.41
N LEU A 22 8.48 -19.82 2.57
CA LEU A 22 7.96 -18.45 2.70
C LEU A 22 8.77 -17.47 1.84
N SER A 23 10.09 -17.63 1.75
CA SER A 23 10.94 -16.82 0.87
C SER A 23 10.60 -17.02 -0.61
N GLN A 24 10.27 -18.26 -1.02
CA GLN A 24 9.80 -18.55 -2.37
C GLN A 24 8.45 -17.87 -2.65
N TYR A 25 7.49 -17.96 -1.73
CA TYR A 25 6.19 -17.29 -1.87
C TYR A 25 6.31 -15.77 -1.89
N ILE A 26 7.18 -15.18 -1.08
CA ILE A 26 7.45 -13.73 -1.12
C ILE A 26 7.94 -13.33 -2.51
N THR A 27 8.87 -14.09 -3.09
CA THR A 27 9.41 -13.84 -4.43
C THR A 27 8.33 -13.97 -5.50
N ALA A 28 7.50 -15.01 -5.41
CA ALA A 28 6.37 -15.22 -6.31
C ALA A 28 5.32 -14.11 -6.18
N ALA A 29 5.04 -13.63 -4.97
CA ALA A 29 4.07 -12.57 -4.71
C ALA A 29 4.54 -11.24 -5.28
N LYS A 30 5.82 -10.86 -5.08
CA LYS A 30 6.41 -9.68 -5.73
C LYS A 30 6.26 -9.76 -7.25
N SER A 31 6.58 -10.92 -7.83
CA SER A 31 6.49 -11.15 -9.27
C SER A 31 5.05 -11.07 -9.77
N TYR A 32 4.09 -11.62 -9.02
CA TYR A 32 2.67 -11.54 -9.32
C TYR A 32 2.17 -10.09 -9.36
N ILE A 33 2.53 -9.28 -8.35
CA ILE A 33 2.15 -7.87 -8.28
C ILE A 33 2.76 -7.08 -9.45
N VAL A 34 4.05 -7.28 -9.74
CA VAL A 34 4.72 -6.63 -10.89
C VAL A 34 4.07 -7.05 -12.21
N ASN A 35 3.73 -8.32 -12.40
CA ASN A 35 3.05 -8.78 -13.61
C ASN A 35 1.63 -8.22 -13.74
N ALA A 36 0.93 -8.05 -12.61
CA ALA A 36 -0.41 -7.50 -12.60
C ALA A 36 -0.40 -6.00 -12.96
N ILE A 37 0.43 -5.19 -12.30
CA ILE A 37 0.32 -3.71 -12.35
C ILE A 37 1.59 -2.98 -12.81
N GLY A 38 2.63 -3.71 -13.18
CA GLY A 38 3.87 -3.18 -13.76
C GLY A 38 4.93 -2.74 -12.75
N ARG A 39 4.65 -2.79 -11.44
CA ARG A 39 5.58 -2.34 -10.39
C ARG A 39 5.30 -2.94 -9.02
N TYR A 40 6.28 -2.85 -8.13
CA TYR A 40 6.17 -3.09 -6.69
C TYR A 40 7.05 -2.07 -5.97
N THR A 41 6.51 -1.42 -4.93
CA THR A 41 7.25 -0.41 -4.16
C THR A 41 7.46 -0.89 -2.75
N GLU A 42 8.71 -1.12 -2.38
CA GLU A 42 9.09 -1.50 -1.01
C GLU A 42 8.78 -0.35 -0.03
N GLY A 43 8.21 -0.65 1.13
CA GLY A 43 7.81 0.36 2.13
C GLY A 43 6.43 0.97 1.89
N HIS A 44 5.78 0.74 0.74
CA HIS A 44 4.41 1.22 0.51
C HIS A 44 3.40 0.26 1.16
N ALA A 45 2.67 0.74 2.16
CA ALA A 45 1.83 -0.10 3.02
C ALA A 45 0.83 -1.01 2.27
N GLN A 46 0.16 -0.50 1.23
CA GLN A 46 -0.78 -1.33 0.44
C GLN A 46 -0.07 -2.42 -0.37
N PHE A 47 1.15 -2.17 -0.88
CA PHE A 47 1.91 -3.19 -1.61
C PHE A 47 2.33 -4.33 -0.67
N GLU A 48 2.76 -3.98 0.55
CA GLU A 48 3.16 -4.95 1.56
C GLU A 48 1.98 -5.81 2.05
N VAL A 49 0.80 -5.20 2.28
CA VAL A 49 -0.41 -5.95 2.65
C VAL A 49 -0.85 -6.89 1.54
N VAL A 50 -0.83 -6.45 0.28
CA VAL A 50 -1.16 -7.32 -0.87
C VAL A 50 -0.20 -8.50 -0.95
N LEU A 51 1.09 -8.25 -0.76
CA LEU A 51 2.11 -9.32 -0.72
C LEU A 51 1.82 -10.32 0.40
N GLN A 52 1.52 -9.84 1.61
CA GLN A 52 1.19 -10.70 2.75
C GLN A 52 -0.07 -11.54 2.50
N MET A 53 -1.11 -10.95 1.91
CA MET A 53 -2.35 -11.67 1.54
C MET A 53 -2.10 -12.77 0.51
N LEU A 54 -1.27 -12.51 -0.51
CA LEU A 54 -0.90 -13.52 -1.51
C LEU A 54 -0.12 -14.68 -0.87
N VAL A 55 0.89 -14.36 -0.06
CA VAL A 55 1.69 -15.38 0.63
C VAL A 55 0.83 -16.22 1.57
N ALA A 56 -0.07 -15.59 2.35
CA ALA A 56 -1.00 -16.30 3.22
C ALA A 56 -1.91 -17.24 2.45
N HIS A 57 -2.49 -16.75 1.35
CA HIS A 57 -3.34 -17.57 0.49
C HIS A 57 -2.60 -18.81 -0.01
N TRP A 58 -1.38 -18.69 -0.56
CA TRP A 58 -0.63 -19.85 -1.03
C TRP A 58 -0.11 -20.76 0.09
N TYR A 59 0.22 -20.18 1.25
CA TYR A 59 0.71 -20.92 2.40
C TYR A 59 -0.36 -21.78 3.06
N GLU A 60 -1.60 -21.27 3.12
CA GLU A 60 -2.75 -21.97 3.69
C GLU A 60 -3.36 -22.99 2.72
N ASN A 61 -3.37 -22.68 1.41
CA ASN A 61 -4.01 -23.49 0.38
C ASN A 61 -2.97 -24.29 -0.44
N ARG A 62 -2.12 -25.07 0.24
CA ARG A 62 -1.06 -25.88 -0.44
C ARG A 62 -1.60 -27.10 -1.18
N GLY A 63 -2.88 -27.45 -1.00
CA GLY A 63 -3.50 -28.61 -1.60
C GLY A 63 -3.82 -28.37 -3.08
N MET A 64 -3.23 -29.17 -3.98
CA MET A 64 -3.55 -29.10 -5.42
C MET A 64 -5.01 -29.50 -5.72
N TYR A 65 -5.68 -30.16 -4.78
CA TYR A 65 -7.04 -30.70 -4.91
C TYR A 65 -7.83 -30.46 -3.62
N GLU A 66 -8.06 -29.20 -3.26
CA GLU A 66 -9.08 -28.94 -2.24
C GLU A 66 -10.46 -29.28 -2.84
N SER A 67 -11.22 -30.14 -2.16
CA SER A 67 -12.55 -30.61 -2.60
C SER A 67 -13.66 -29.53 -2.60
N GLY A 68 -13.29 -28.25 -2.65
CA GLY A 68 -14.19 -27.12 -2.75
C GLY A 68 -13.65 -26.13 -3.78
N THR A 69 -14.52 -25.63 -4.64
CA THR A 69 -14.25 -24.73 -5.79
C THR A 69 -13.62 -23.37 -5.44
N THR A 70 -13.09 -23.18 -4.23
CA THR A 70 -12.78 -21.87 -3.64
C THR A 70 -11.33 -21.69 -3.19
N GLY A 71 -10.53 -22.77 -3.07
CA GLY A 71 -9.14 -22.69 -2.59
C GLY A 71 -8.10 -22.26 -3.64
N SER A 72 -8.46 -22.29 -4.94
CA SER A 72 -7.49 -22.07 -6.04
C SER A 72 -7.50 -20.65 -6.63
N SER A 73 -8.54 -19.85 -6.38
CA SER A 73 -8.65 -18.49 -6.92
C SER A 73 -8.04 -17.47 -5.97
N ILE A 74 -7.31 -16.50 -6.53
CA ILE A 74 -6.82 -15.34 -5.77
C ILE A 74 -8.03 -14.61 -5.14
N PRO A 75 -7.95 -14.21 -3.85
CA PRO A 75 -9.06 -13.53 -3.19
C PRO A 75 -9.45 -12.22 -3.89
N PHE A 76 -10.75 -11.94 -4.00
CA PHE A 76 -11.27 -10.71 -4.62
C PHE A 76 -10.68 -9.43 -4.03
N THR A 77 -10.41 -9.41 -2.71
CA THR A 77 -9.76 -8.29 -2.04
C THR A 77 -8.38 -7.97 -2.62
N VAL A 78 -7.59 -8.99 -2.97
CA VAL A 78 -6.27 -8.82 -3.58
C VAL A 78 -6.40 -8.16 -4.96
N GLU A 79 -7.35 -8.64 -5.78
CA GLU A 79 -7.60 -8.07 -7.11
C GLU A 79 -8.07 -6.61 -7.03
N HIS A 80 -8.92 -6.28 -6.05
CA HIS A 80 -9.39 -4.91 -5.83
C HIS A 80 -8.25 -3.97 -5.41
N LEU A 81 -7.40 -4.40 -4.47
CA LEU A 81 -6.24 -3.62 -4.03
C LEU A 81 -5.24 -3.41 -5.16
N LEU A 82 -4.96 -4.44 -5.97
CA LEU A 82 -4.13 -4.30 -7.17
C LEU A 82 -4.73 -3.30 -8.15
N THR A 83 -6.05 -3.32 -8.33
CA THR A 83 -6.74 -2.34 -9.20
C THR A 83 -6.56 -0.92 -8.69
N GLN A 84 -6.71 -0.67 -7.37
CA GLN A 84 -6.45 0.64 -6.78
C GLN A 84 -5.00 1.08 -6.96
N LEU A 85 -4.05 0.19 -6.68
CA LEU A 85 -2.61 0.43 -6.84
C LEU A 85 -2.22 0.71 -8.30
N ARG A 86 -2.91 0.10 -9.28
CA ARG A 86 -2.68 0.39 -10.71
C ARG A 86 -2.85 1.88 -11.02
N TYR A 87 -3.86 2.51 -10.44
CA TYR A 87 -4.24 3.89 -10.74
C TYR A 87 -3.73 4.92 -9.73
N THR A 88 -3.18 4.48 -8.59
CA THR A 88 -2.56 5.37 -7.61
C THR A 88 -1.10 5.61 -8.00
N SER A 89 -0.73 6.82 -8.41
CA SER A 89 0.67 7.24 -8.53
C SER A 89 1.22 7.67 -7.17
N GLU A 90 2.49 7.41 -6.90
CA GLU A 90 3.17 7.75 -5.64
C GLU A 90 3.45 9.25 -5.48
N GLY A 91 2.63 10.11 -6.08
CA GLY A 91 2.97 11.50 -6.39
C GLY A 91 2.04 12.58 -5.83
N GLU A 92 1.12 12.28 -4.91
CA GLU A 92 0.24 13.29 -4.30
C GLU A 92 0.12 13.04 -2.79
N GLN A 93 1.21 13.29 -2.08
CA GLN A 93 1.11 13.84 -0.73
C GLN A 93 1.39 15.34 -0.89
N ASP A 94 0.38 16.07 -1.37
CA ASP A 94 0.36 17.52 -1.24
C ASP A 94 0.40 17.81 0.27
N HIS A 95 1.57 18.22 0.75
CA HIS A 95 1.68 18.96 1.98
C HIS A 95 0.84 20.23 1.79
N GLU A 96 -0.43 20.20 2.21
CA GLU A 96 -1.21 21.41 2.46
C GLU A 96 -0.56 22.16 3.61
N GLU A 97 0.55 22.86 3.34
CA GLU A 97 0.92 24.03 4.13
C GLU A 97 -0.13 25.10 3.84
N GLU A 98 -1.13 25.16 4.73
CA GLU A 98 -2.16 26.18 4.80
C GLU A 98 -1.51 27.58 4.74
N ASN A 99 -1.49 28.16 3.54
CA ASN A 99 -1.10 29.53 3.30
C ASN A 99 -2.10 30.45 4.00
N GLN A 100 -1.78 30.85 5.24
CA GLN A 100 -2.44 31.92 5.97
C GLN A 100 -2.24 33.24 5.21
N ARG A 101 -3.05 33.45 4.17
CA ARG A 101 -3.28 34.77 3.60
C ARG A 101 -4.17 35.54 4.56
N THR A 102 -3.57 36.37 5.39
CA THR A 102 -4.27 37.46 6.06
C THR A 102 -4.89 38.36 4.98
N PRO A 103 -6.21 38.61 4.99
CA PRO A 103 -6.83 39.45 3.97
C PRO A 103 -6.35 40.89 4.14
N ALA A 104 -5.93 41.48 3.02
CA ALA A 104 -5.54 42.88 2.91
C ALA A 104 -6.63 43.79 3.52
N GLN A 105 -6.23 44.60 4.50
CA GLN A 105 -7.04 45.73 4.94
C GLN A 105 -6.93 46.82 3.87
N THR A 106 -7.94 46.88 3.02
CA THR A 106 -8.29 48.12 2.32
C THR A 106 -9.25 48.87 3.26
N ASP A 107 -8.77 49.89 3.96
CA ASP A 107 -9.66 50.93 4.48
C ASP A 107 -9.14 52.32 4.07
N LEU A 108 -9.91 52.94 3.18
CA LEU A 108 -9.80 54.34 2.82
C LEU A 108 -10.27 55.17 4.01
N SER A 109 -9.38 55.96 4.61
CA SER A 109 -9.83 57.14 5.36
C SER A 109 -8.88 58.33 5.25
N LYS A 110 -9.28 59.22 4.35
CA LYS A 110 -9.28 60.69 4.47
C LYS A 110 -7.96 61.42 4.27
N GLU A 111 -7.71 61.76 3.00
CA GLU A 111 -7.11 63.04 2.65
C GLU A 111 -8.03 64.19 3.09
N GLY A 112 -7.48 65.18 3.78
CA GLY A 112 -8.19 66.39 4.17
C GLY A 112 -7.44 67.30 5.13
N VAL A 113 -6.61 68.20 4.59
CA VAL A 113 -6.52 69.65 4.93
C VAL A 113 -6.24 70.05 6.41
N ASN A 114 -5.06 70.60 6.74
CA ASN A 114 -4.75 72.05 6.72
C ASN A 114 -3.53 72.48 7.58
N THR A 115 -2.79 73.47 7.05
CA THR A 115 -1.99 74.57 7.66
C THR A 115 -1.43 74.51 9.07
N GLY A 116 -0.14 74.85 9.16
CA GLY A 116 0.53 75.42 10.33
C GLY A 116 2.00 75.71 10.03
#